data_AF-A0A7Z9VUZ2-F1
#
_entry.id   AF-A0A7Z9VUZ2-F1
#
_cell.length_a   1.000
_cell.length_b   1.000
_cell.length_c   1.000
_cell.angle_alpha   90.00
_cell.angle_beta   90.00
_cell.angle_gamma   90.00
#
_symmetry.space_group_name_H-M   'P 1'
#
loop_
_entity.id
_entity.type
_entity.pdbx_description
1 polymer ?
#
loop_
_entity_poly.entity_id
_entity_poly.type
_entity_poly.pdbx_seq_one_letter_code
_entity_poly.pdbx_strand_id
1 'polypeptide(L)'
;MKGQWTVLNLLAELMERSKYKHIIWDWNGTLLDDAWLCVDVINGVLSRRNMSTISLRQYQELFNFPVIDYYVRLGFDFEKESFEIVGTEFIDNYEKRRHEVNLQK
;
A
#
# COMPACT_ATOMS: atom_id res chain seq x y z
N MET A 1 27.38 9.67 37.53
CA MET A 1 26.49 9.83 36.36
C MET A 1 27.30 9.65 35.07
N LYS A 2 27.32 8.45 34.51
CA LYS A 2 27.94 8.12 33.21
C LYS A 2 27.03 7.08 32.55
N GLY A 3 26.20 7.46 31.58
CA GLY A 3 25.27 6.49 31.00
C GLY A 3 24.32 6.98 29.91
N GLN A 4 24.29 8.27 29.57
CA GLN A 4 23.38 8.79 28.52
C GLN A 4 24.08 9.19 27.21
N TRP A 5 25.40 9.09 27.11
CA TRP A 5 26.17 9.66 25.99
C TRP A 5 26.53 8.65 24.87
N THR A 6 26.29 7.35 25.04
CA THR A 6 26.77 6.34 24.08
C THR A 6 25.88 6.18 22.84
N VAL A 7 24.55 6.26 22.99
CA VAL A 7 23.62 6.07 21.86
C VAL A 7 23.60 7.27 20.92
N LEU A 8 23.65 8.48 21.46
CA LEU A 8 23.69 9.72 20.66
C LEU A 8 24.97 9.82 19.83
N ASN A 9 26.12 9.43 20.39
CA ASN A 9 27.39 9.44 19.66
C ASN A 9 27.43 8.36 18.56
N LEU A 10 26.87 7.17 18.83
CA LEU A 10 26.79 6.10 17.83
C LEU A 10 25.88 6.50 16.64
N LEU A 11 24.75 7.14 16.92
CA LEU A 11 23.86 7.68 15.89
C LEU A 11 24.53 8.80 15.08
N ALA A 12 25.27 9.69 15.74
CA ALA A 12 26.01 10.76 15.07
C ALA A 12 27.08 10.19 14.11
N GLU A 13 27.89 9.23 14.55
CA GLU A 13 28.89 8.56 13.71
C GLU A 13 28.25 7.77 12.55
N LEU A 14 27.10 7.13 12.78
CA LEU A 14 26.32 6.44 11.74
C LEU A 14 25.74 7.42 10.71
N MET A 15 25.25 8.58 11.15
CA MET A 15 24.76 9.63 10.25
C MET A 15 25.91 10.24 9.44
N GLU A 16 27.08 10.44 10.04
CA GLU A 16 28.27 10.98 9.37
C GLU A 16 28.81 10.03 8.28
N ARG A 17 28.61 8.72 8.45
CA ARG A 17 28.96 7.66 7.46
C ARG A 17 27.79 7.24 6.56
N SER A 18 26.61 7.84 6.72
CA SER A 18 25.41 7.44 5.97
C SER A 18 25.46 7.98 4.53
N LYS A 19 25.16 7.11 3.55
CA LYS A 19 24.92 7.52 2.15
C LYS A 19 23.59 8.26 1.97
N TYR A 20 22.70 8.18 2.94
CA TYR A 20 21.36 8.73 2.86
C TYR A 20 21.30 10.07 3.58
N LYS A 21 20.86 11.10 2.84
CA LYS A 21 20.67 12.46 3.36
C LYS A 21 19.44 12.59 4.27
N HIS A 22 18.48 11.69 4.11
CA HIS A 22 17.21 11.71 4.82
C HIS A 22 16.86 10.31 5.30
N ILE A 23 16.36 10.22 6.53
CA ILE A 23 15.76 9.02 7.11
C ILE A 23 14.32 9.40 7.42
N ILE A 24 13.37 8.69 6.80
CA ILE A 24 11.94 8.87 7.07
C ILE A 24 11.51 7.70 7.94
N TRP A 25 10.92 8.01 9.10
CA TRP A 25 10.40 7.03 10.03
C TRP A 25 8.88 7.19 10.12
N ASP A 26 8.14 6.28 9.48
CA ASP A 26 6.69 6.26 9.51
C ASP A 26 6.22 5.18 10.50
N TRP A 27 5.51 5.60 11.55
CA TRP A 27 5.02 4.73 12.62
C TRP A 27 3.66 4.11 12.32
N ASN A 28 2.87 4.68 11.40
CA ASN A 28 1.53 4.22 11.04
C ASN A 28 1.44 3.58 9.64
N GLY A 29 2.51 3.63 8.85
CA GLY A 29 2.68 2.81 7.65
C GLY A 29 1.90 3.30 6.42
N THR A 30 1.63 4.61 6.32
CA THR A 30 1.03 5.19 5.11
C THR A 30 1.68 6.53 4.76
N LEU A 31 2.96 6.47 4.39
CA LEU A 31 3.71 7.60 3.86
C LEU A 31 3.13 8.11 2.53
N LEU A 32 2.59 7.21 1.70
CA LEU A 32 2.00 7.52 0.40
C LEU A 32 0.51 7.84 0.53
N ASP A 33 0.05 8.84 -0.22
CA ASP A 33 -1.37 9.12 -0.45
C ASP A 33 -1.86 8.38 -1.69
N ASP A 34 -2.01 7.06 -1.53
CA ASP A 34 -2.28 6.11 -2.62
C ASP A 34 -3.66 5.45 -2.54
N ALA A 35 -4.48 5.77 -1.53
CA ALA A 35 -5.80 5.17 -1.36
C ALA A 35 -6.71 5.37 -2.59
N TRP A 36 -6.65 6.56 -3.20
CA TRP A 36 -7.38 6.85 -4.45
C TRP A 36 -6.88 5.98 -5.62
N LEU A 37 -5.57 5.72 -5.69
CA LEU A 37 -4.98 4.89 -6.73
C LEU A 37 -5.38 3.43 -6.56
N CYS A 38 -5.40 2.92 -5.32
CA CYS A 38 -5.91 1.58 -5.02
C CYS A 38 -7.36 1.40 -5.50
N VAL A 39 -8.23 2.40 -5.26
CA VAL A 39 -9.62 2.40 -5.71
C VAL A 39 -9.73 2.43 -7.24
N ASP A 40 -8.96 3.28 -7.91
CA ASP A 40 -8.95 3.34 -9.37
C ASP A 40 -8.51 2.02 -10.00
N VAL A 41 -7.44 1.42 -9.45
CA VAL A 41 -6.90 0.15 -9.95
C VAL A 41 -7.89 -0.98 -9.77
N ILE A 42 -8.46 -1.16 -8.56
CA ILE A 42 -9.45 -2.23 -8.34
C ILE A 42 -10.71 -2.01 -9.17
N ASN A 43 -11.16 -0.76 -9.35
CA ASN A 43 -12.28 -0.47 -10.24
C ASN A 43 -11.98 -0.84 -11.69
N GLY A 44 -10.74 -0.70 -12.16
CA GLY A 44 -10.31 -1.21 -13.46
C GLY A 44 -10.40 -2.74 -13.55
N VAL A 45 -9.95 -3.45 -12.51
CA VAL A 45 -10.01 -4.93 -12.42
C VAL A 45 -11.47 -5.42 -12.42
N LEU A 46 -12.35 -4.75 -11.66
CA LEU A 46 -13.79 -5.04 -11.59
C LEU A 46 -14.50 -4.77 -12.93
N SER A 47 -14.23 -3.60 -13.54
CA SER A 47 -14.87 -3.20 -14.79
C SER A 47 -14.56 -4.17 -15.93
N ARG A 48 -13.34 -4.71 -16.00
CA ARG A 48 -12.96 -5.73 -17.00
C ARG A 48 -13.76 -7.02 -16.89
N ARG A 49 -14.33 -7.29 -15.71
CA ARG A 49 -15.17 -8.45 -15.41
C ARG A 49 -16.67 -8.13 -15.41
N ASN A 50 -17.05 -6.93 -15.85
CA ASN A 50 -18.43 -6.40 -15.78
C ASN A 50 -19.01 -6.41 -14.36
N MET A 51 -18.15 -6.27 -13.34
CA MET A 51 -18.55 -6.16 -11.94
C MET A 51 -18.77 -4.69 -11.57
N SER A 52 -19.62 -4.45 -10.56
CA SER A 52 -19.87 -3.10 -10.05
C SER A 52 -18.62 -2.49 -9.43
N THR A 53 -18.27 -1.27 -9.83
CA THR A 53 -17.21 -0.47 -9.23
C THR A 53 -17.60 0.04 -7.84
N ILE A 54 -16.60 0.37 -7.02
CA ILE A 54 -16.76 0.87 -5.66
C ILE A 54 -16.22 2.29 -5.50
N SER A 55 -16.79 3.04 -4.56
CA SER A 55 -16.26 4.33 -4.10
C SER A 55 -15.13 4.14 -3.09
N LEU A 56 -14.34 5.19 -2.84
CA LEU A 56 -13.32 5.19 -1.78
C LEU A 56 -13.90 4.86 -0.39
N ARG A 57 -15.11 5.35 -0.09
CA ARG A 57 -15.80 5.02 1.16
C ARG A 57 -16.10 3.53 1.26
N GLN A 58 -16.65 2.93 0.21
CA GLN A 58 -16.91 1.49 0.17
C GLN A 58 -15.62 0.68 0.23
N TYR A 59 -14.56 1.13 -0.43
CA TYR A 59 -13.23 0.53 -0.31
C TYR A 59 -12.79 0.49 1.16
N GLN A 60 -12.84 1.62 1.88
CA GLN A 60 -12.48 1.68 3.30
C GLN A 60 -13.36 0.81 4.20
N GLU A 61 -14.66 0.69 3.90
CA GLU A 61 -15.60 -0.14 4.66
C GLU A 61 -15.43 -1.64 4.39
N LEU A 62 -15.05 -2.03 3.16
CA LEU A 62 -14.94 -3.43 2.72
C LEU A 62 -13.54 -4.02 2.90
N PHE A 63 -12.51 -3.18 2.83
CA PHE A 63 -11.12 -3.62 2.85
C PHE A 63 -10.81 -4.34 4.17
N ASN A 64 -10.23 -5.53 4.06
CA ASN A 64 -9.93 -6.38 5.20
C ASN A 64 -8.75 -7.29 4.88
N PHE A 65 -8.11 -7.78 5.95
CA PHE A 65 -7.15 -8.87 5.85
C PHE A 65 -7.76 -10.19 6.34
N PRO A 66 -7.42 -11.34 5.72
CA PRO A 66 -6.55 -11.47 4.55
C PRO A 66 -7.17 -10.87 3.27
N VAL A 67 -6.34 -10.39 2.34
CA VAL A 67 -6.80 -9.66 1.14
C VAL A 67 -7.78 -10.48 0.29
N ILE A 68 -7.64 -11.80 0.26
CA ILE A 68 -8.58 -12.68 -0.47
C ILE A 68 -10.03 -12.47 -0.01
N ASP A 69 -10.28 -12.25 1.29
CA ASP A 69 -11.63 -12.01 1.82
C ASP A 69 -12.22 -10.71 1.33
N TYR A 70 -11.38 -9.69 1.11
CA TYR A 70 -11.81 -8.43 0.51
C TYR A 70 -12.31 -8.66 -0.93
N TYR A 71 -11.58 -9.42 -1.74
CA TYR A 71 -12.02 -9.74 -3.10
C TYR A 71 -13.29 -10.61 -3.10
N VAL A 72 -13.43 -11.57 -2.19
CA VAL A 72 -14.69 -12.34 -2.06
C VAL A 72 -15.86 -11.40 -1.76
N ARG A 73 -15.70 -10.40 -0.89
CA ARG A 73 -16.74 -9.39 -0.58
C ARG A 73 -17.08 -8.50 -1.77
N LEU A 74 -16.15 -8.27 -2.69
CA LEU A 74 -16.42 -7.57 -3.96
C LEU A 74 -17.23 -8.44 -4.94
N GLY A 75 -17.37 -9.73 -4.66
CA GLY A 75 -18.13 -10.68 -5.49
C GLY A 75 -17.27 -11.56 -6.39
N PHE A 76 -15.95 -11.63 -6.16
CA PHE A 76 -15.11 -12.59 -6.87
C PHE A 76 -15.46 -14.04 -6.47
N ASP A 77 -15.45 -14.92 -7.46
CA ASP A 77 -15.65 -16.36 -7.31
C ASP A 77 -14.36 -17.07 -7.71
N PHE A 78 -13.56 -17.44 -6.71
CA PHE A 78 -12.23 -18.00 -6.94
C PHE A 78 -12.22 -19.46 -7.41
N GLU A 79 -13.39 -20.09 -7.52
CA GLU A 79 -13.53 -21.37 -8.24
C GLU A 79 -13.55 -21.16 -9.77
N LYS A 80 -13.88 -19.96 -10.25
CA LYS A 80 -13.95 -19.63 -11.68
C LYS A 80 -12.68 -18.99 -12.22
N GLU A 81 -11.99 -18.20 -11.41
CA GLU A 81 -10.75 -17.52 -11.76
C GLU A 81 -9.86 -17.47 -10.53
N SER A 82 -8.58 -17.77 -10.64
CA SER A 82 -7.73 -17.88 -9.46
C SER A 82 -7.43 -16.51 -8.82
N PHE A 83 -7.25 -16.50 -7.50
CA PHE A 83 -6.89 -15.29 -6.75
C PHE A 83 -5.57 -14.69 -7.24
N GLU A 84 -4.62 -15.52 -7.64
CA GLU A 84 -3.32 -15.09 -8.15
C GLU A 84 -3.45 -14.27 -9.43
N ILE A 85 -4.31 -14.69 -10.37
CA ILE A 85 -4.52 -13.95 -11.62
C ILE A 85 -5.07 -12.55 -11.33
N VAL A 86 -6.12 -12.48 -10.51
CA VAL A 86 -6.76 -11.21 -10.15
C VAL A 86 -5.81 -10.33 -9.34
N GLY A 87 -5.10 -10.91 -8.37
CA GLY A 87 -4.14 -10.21 -7.51
C GLY A 87 -2.93 -9.68 -8.29
N THR A 88 -2.38 -10.48 -9.22
CA THR A 88 -1.31 -10.04 -10.12
C THR A 88 -1.79 -8.90 -11.02
N GLU A 89 -3.00 -8.97 -11.56
CA GLU A 89 -3.56 -7.89 -12.36
C GLU A 89 -3.68 -6.58 -11.57
N PHE A 90 -4.09 -6.64 -10.29
CA PHE A 90 -4.09 -5.47 -9.42
C PHE A 90 -2.66 -4.92 -9.23
N ILE A 91 -1.71 -5.77 -8.84
CA ILE A 91 -0.32 -5.37 -8.57
C ILE A 91 0.31 -4.74 -9.82
N ASP A 92 0.17 -5.36 -10.98
CA ASP A 92 0.75 -4.86 -12.23
C ASP A 92 0.20 -3.49 -12.62
N ASN A 93 -1.09 -3.24 -12.40
CA ASN A 93 -1.71 -1.96 -12.71
C ASN A 93 -1.35 -0.88 -11.67
N TYR A 94 -1.21 -1.25 -10.40
CA TYR A 94 -0.73 -0.35 -9.35
C TYR A 94 0.74 0.03 -9.60
N GLU A 95 1.62 -0.93 -9.84
CA GLU A 95 3.06 -0.69 -10.05
C GLU A 95 3.33 0.21 -11.27
N LYS A 96 2.53 0.10 -12.33
CA LYS A 96 2.61 1.01 -13.48
C LYS A 96 2.30 2.46 -13.13
N ARG A 97 1.49 2.70 -12.10
CA ARG A 97 0.93 4.02 -11.75
C ARG A 97 1.42 4.56 -10.41
N ARG A 98 2.20 3.79 -9.64
CA ARG A 98 2.70 4.17 -8.30
C ARG A 98 3.50 5.47 -8.25
N HIS A 99 3.94 6.00 -9.39
CA HIS A 99 4.66 7.27 -9.47
C HIS A 99 3.70 8.48 -9.57
N GLU A 100 2.39 8.23 -9.73
CA GLU A 100 1.34 9.26 -9.72
C GLU A 100 1.00 9.73 -8.28
N VAL A 101 1.36 8.94 -7.27
CA VAL A 101 1.01 9.24 -5.86
C VAL A 101 2.03 10.18 -5.22
N ASN A 102 1.54 10.99 -4.29
CA ASN A 102 2.37 11.90 -3.51
C ASN A 102 2.52 11.39 -2.08
N LEU A 103 3.38 12.03 -1.31
CA LEU A 103 3.42 11.82 0.14
C LEU A 103 2.17 12.44 0.78
N GLN A 104 1.69 11.83 1.87
CA GLN A 104 0.71 12.48 2.75
C GLN A 104 1.27 13.83 3.23
N LYS A 105 0.41 14.86 3.31
CA LYS A 105 0.77 16.22 3.74
C LYS A 105 0.69 16.41 5.25
#